data_AF-A0AAW4PVN5-F1
#
_entry.id   AF-A0AAW4PVN5-F1
#
_cell.length_a   1.000
_cell.length_b   1.000
_cell.length_c   1.000
_cell.angle_alpha   90.00
_cell.angle_beta   90.00
_cell.angle_gamma   90.00
#
_symmetry.space_group_name_H-M   'P 1'
#
loop_
_entity.id
_entity.type
_entity.pdbx_description
1 polymer ?
#
loop_
_entity_poly.entity_id
_entity_poly.type
_entity_poly.pdbx_seq_one_letter_code
_entity_poly.pdbx_strand_id
1 'polypeptide(L)' 'MATDPAAYRIEETGQRVTAVELDLHLFFGVWAAVDRSDGVWTVRTENGEELTLVPDDG' A
#
# COMPACT_ATOMS: atom_id res chain seq x y z
N MET A 1 4.34 -6.26 18.30
CA MET A 1 3.41 -5.39 17.59
C MET A 1 4.15 -4.87 16.38
N ALA A 2 3.75 -5.27 15.17
CA ALA A 2 4.29 -4.63 13.97
C ALA A 2 3.78 -3.18 14.01
N THR A 3 4.69 -2.22 14.07
CA THR A 3 4.36 -0.81 13.89
C THR A 3 3.95 -0.62 12.44
N ASP A 4 2.65 -0.52 12.18
CA ASP A 4 2.15 -0.05 10.90
C ASP A 4 2.84 1.29 10.57
N PRO A 5 3.48 1.43 9.41
CA PRO A 5 4.14 2.67 9.06
C PRO A 5 3.11 3.78 8.84
N ALA A 6 3.48 5.02 9.16
CA ALA A 6 2.60 6.17 8.97
C ALA A 6 2.33 6.45 7.47
N ALA A 7 3.26 6.04 6.61
CA ALA A 7 3.12 6.11 5.16
C ALA A 7 3.88 4.95 4.50
N TYR A 8 3.56 4.74 3.24
CA TYR A 8 4.18 3.78 2.35
C TYR A 8 4.72 4.49 1.12
N ARG A 9 5.65 3.86 0.44
CA ARG A 9 6.14 4.23 -0.88
C ARG A 9 5.83 3.11 -1.86
N ILE A 10 5.26 3.44 -3.00
CA ILE A 10 5.11 2.51 -4.12
C ILE A 10 6.50 2.28 -4.71
N GLU A 11 7.01 1.06 -4.69
CA GLU A 11 8.38 0.75 -5.13
C GLU A 11 8.60 1.10 -6.61
N GLU A 12 7.59 0.86 -7.44
CA GLU A 12 7.63 0.99 -8.89
C GLU A 12 7.72 2.44 -9.35
N THR A 13 7.11 3.37 -8.60
CA THR A 13 7.00 4.79 -8.99
C THR A 13 7.69 5.73 -8.03
N GLY A 14 8.04 5.28 -6.83
CA GLY A 14 8.51 6.11 -5.73
C GLY A 14 7.42 7.02 -5.13
N GLN A 15 6.17 6.91 -5.58
CA GLN A 15 5.08 7.73 -5.08
C GLN A 15 4.73 7.34 -3.64
N ARG A 16 4.56 8.35 -2.78
CA ARG A 16 4.15 8.16 -1.39
C ARG A 16 2.63 7.99 -1.28
N VAL A 17 2.21 7.08 -0.41
CA VAL A 17 0.81 6.80 -0.08
C VAL A 17 0.70 6.72 1.44
N THR A 18 -0.11 7.56 2.08
CA THR A 18 -0.28 7.47 3.54
C THR A 18 -1.05 6.21 3.93
N ALA A 19 -0.92 5.77 5.19
CA ALA A 19 -1.70 4.64 5.68
C ALA A 19 -3.23 4.88 5.58
N VAL A 20 -3.66 6.13 5.73
CA VAL A 20 -5.08 6.52 5.58
C VAL A 20 -5.53 6.41 4.13
N GLU A 21 -4.72 6.86 3.17
CA GLU A 21 -5.06 6.72 1.73
C GLU A 21 -5.15 5.25 1.34
N LEU A 22 -4.21 4.43 1.79
CA LEU A 22 -4.25 2.98 1.57
C LEU A 22 -5.55 2.38 2.13
N ASP A 23 -5.91 2.70 3.37
CA ASP A 23 -7.15 2.22 3.99
C ASP A 23 -8.40 2.64 3.20
N LEU A 24 -8.47 3.89 2.74
CA LEU A 24 -9.57 4.38 1.91
C LEU A 24 -9.64 3.66 0.56
N HIS A 25 -8.50 3.44 -0.11
CA HIS A 25 -8.46 2.68 -1.37
C HIS A 25 -8.99 1.26 -1.21
N LEU A 26 -8.63 0.58 -0.12
CA LEU A 26 -9.12 -0.75 0.21
C LEU A 26 -10.61 -0.72 0.58
N PHE A 27 -11.03 0.25 1.39
CA PHE A 27 -12.41 0.39 1.85
C PHE A 27 -13.39 0.64 0.69
N PHE A 28 -13.03 1.51 -0.25
CA PHE A 28 -13.84 1.79 -1.44
C PHE A 28 -13.67 0.74 -2.54
N GLY A 29 -12.80 -0.25 -2.36
CA GLY A 29 -12.54 -1.31 -3.36
C GLY A 29 -11.87 -0.80 -4.63
N VAL A 30 -11.23 0.38 -4.58
CA VAL A 30 -10.42 0.91 -5.68
C VAL A 30 -9.18 0.04 -5.83
N TRP A 31 -8.59 -0.37 -4.71
CA TRP A 31 -7.50 -1.34 -4.65
C TRP A 31 -7.94 -2.59 -3.89
N ALA A 32 -7.38 -3.73 -4.24
CA ALA A 32 -7.54 -4.99 -3.53
C ALA A 32 -6.21 -5.44 -2.95
N ALA A 33 -6.16 -5.72 -1.63
CA ALA A 33 -4.98 -6.31 -1.01
C ALA A 33 -4.78 -7.75 -1.51
N VAL A 34 -3.61 -8.02 -2.09
CA VAL A 34 -3.19 -9.33 -2.60
C VAL A 34 -2.36 -10.07 -1.55
N ASP A 35 -1.38 -9.38 -0.98
CA ASP A 35 -0.52 -9.90 0.09
C ASP A 35 -0.18 -8.78 1.08
N ARG A 36 0.06 -9.19 2.33
CA ARG A 36 0.61 -8.31 3.36
C ARG A 36 1.58 -9.10 4.23
N SER A 37 2.88 -8.82 4.05
CA SER A 37 3.97 -9.53 4.74
C SER A 37 5.05 -8.54 5.20
N ASP A 38 5.50 -8.66 6.45
CA ASP A 38 6.59 -7.83 7.02
C ASP A 38 6.43 -6.30 6.80
N GLY A 39 5.19 -5.81 6.80
CA GLY A 39 4.89 -4.38 6.59
C GLY A 39 4.92 -3.94 5.12
N VAL A 40 5.23 -4.85 4.20
CA VAL A 40 5.08 -4.66 2.75
C VAL A 40 3.68 -5.10 2.35
N TRP A 41 3.05 -4.32 1.47
CA TRP A 41 1.77 -4.67 0.88
C TRP A 41 1.91 -4.85 -0.63
N THR A 42 1.27 -5.88 -1.15
CA THR A 42 0.98 -5.97 -2.59
C THR A 42 -0.51 -5.70 -2.77
N VAL A 43 -0.84 -4.73 -3.61
CA VAL A 43 -2.22 -4.38 -3.94
C VAL A 43 -2.44 -4.46 -5.44
N ARG A 44 -3.66 -4.78 -5.85
CA ARG A 44 -4.10 -4.70 -7.24
C ARG A 44 -5.02 -3.50 -7.42
N THR A 45 -4.70 -2.64 -8.38
CA THR A 45 -5.50 -1.46 -8.71
C THR A 45 -6.75 -1.83 -9.51
N GLU A 46 -7.67 -0.88 -9.69
CA GLU A 46 -8.86 -1.05 -10.52
C GLU A 46 -8.54 -1.42 -11.98
N ASN A 47 -7.37 -1.00 -12.48
CA ASN A 47 -6.90 -1.30 -13.83
C ASN A 47 -6.28 -2.71 -13.93
N GLY A 48 -6.16 -3.43 -12.81
CA GLY A 48 -5.51 -4.73 -12.73
C GLY A 48 -3.99 -4.68 -12.55
N GLU A 49 -3.40 -3.49 -12.41
CA GLU A 49 -1.97 -3.33 -12.14
C GLU A 49 -1.65 -3.75 -10.71
N GLU A 50 -0.54 -4.45 -10.51
CA GLU A 50 -0.06 -4.79 -9.17
C GLU A 50 1.00 -3.77 -8.74
N LEU A 51 0.82 -3.23 -7.53
CA LEU A 51 1.72 -2.26 -6.93
C LEU A 51 2.26 -2.81 -5.62
N THR A 52 3.54 -2.55 -5.36
CA THR A 52 4.22 -2.93 -4.13
C THR A 52 4.43 -1.71 -3.25
N LEU A 53 3.81 -1.70 -2.08
CA LEU A 53 3.95 -0.65 -1.07
C LEU A 53 4.91 -1.09 0.03
N VAL A 54 6.02 -0.40 0.17
CA VAL A 54 6.96 -0.59 1.27
C VAL A 54 6.81 0.50 2.33
N PRO A 55 7.12 0.24 3.60
CA PRO A 55 7.16 1.28 4.63
C PRO A 55 8.03 2.47 4.20
N ASP A 56 7.48 3.68 4.32
CA ASP A 56 8.24 4.92 4.13
C ASP A 56 8.77 5.37 5.50
N ASP A 57 10.06 5.12 5.75
CA ASP A 57 10.72 5.38 7.05
C ASP A 57 10.96 6.88 7.34
N GLY A 58 10.59 7.77 6.40
CA GLY A 58 10.83 9.22 6.49
C GLY A 58 12.12 9.67 5.83
#